data_AF-A0A1A8RX13-F1
#
_entry.id   AF-A0A1A8RX13-F1
#
_cell.length_a   1.000
_cell.length_b   1.000
_cell.length_c   1.000
_cell.angle_alpha   90.00
_cell.angle_beta   90.00
_cell.angle_gamma   90.00
#
_symmetry.space_group_name_H-M   'P 1'
#
loop_
_entity.id
_entity.type
_entity.pdbx_description
1 polymer ?
#
loop_
_entity_poly.entity_id
_entity_poly.type
_entity_poly.pdbx_seq_one_letter_code
_entity_poly.pdbx_strand_id
1 'polypeptide(L)'
;AEAKQIQEKEDNKESAGSQQHALDMVPGMCPSKDRREPPESLQQVIQFQKHQIEEKKRTELEKKQEGDLYNQIRLDSVHSALLMERQQKRLSKQLRRIQDSTNAQLAQTRRQQKPDIERGCIEDAFFSKFNTCSR
;
A
#
# COMPACT_ATOMS: atom_id res chain seq x y z
N ALA A 1 18.12 28.53 8.86
CA ALA A 1 19.52 28.94 9.03
C ALA A 1 19.67 29.49 10.43
N GLU A 2 20.32 28.77 11.34
CA GLU A 2 20.74 29.31 12.62
C GLU A 2 21.85 28.42 13.18
N ALA A 3 23.08 28.83 12.91
CA ALA A 3 24.30 28.25 13.46
C ALA A 3 24.54 28.87 14.84
N LYS A 4 24.71 28.03 15.87
CA LYS A 4 25.22 28.49 17.17
C LYS A 4 26.67 28.05 17.32
N GLN A 5 27.51 29.04 17.08
CA GLN A 5 28.93 29.14 17.36
C GLN A 5 29.11 29.18 18.89
N ILE A 6 29.92 28.29 19.47
CA ILE A 6 30.39 28.44 20.85
C ILE A 6 31.91 28.28 20.88
N GLN A 7 32.48 29.32 21.48
CA GLN A 7 33.87 29.70 21.69
C GLN A 7 34.77 28.69 22.38
N GLU A 8 36.04 28.85 22.02
CA GLU A 8 37.26 28.38 22.66
C GLU A 8 37.31 28.69 24.17
N LYS A 9 37.83 27.73 24.93
CA LYS A 9 38.56 27.99 26.18
C LYS A 9 39.84 27.17 26.17
N GLU A 10 40.95 27.88 25.97
CA GLU A 10 42.28 27.44 26.37
C GLU A 10 42.32 27.31 27.89
N ASP A 11 42.81 26.18 28.39
CA ASP A 11 43.41 26.09 29.71
C ASP A 11 44.70 25.28 29.57
N ASN A 12 45.81 26.03 29.58
CA ASN A 12 47.17 25.54 29.58
C ASN A 12 47.52 25.02 30.99
N LYS A 13 47.79 23.73 31.12
CA LYS A 13 48.36 23.14 32.34
C LYS A 13 49.34 22.05 31.98
N GLU A 14 50.60 22.44 31.82
CA GLU A 14 51.73 21.52 31.85
C GLU A 14 51.87 20.90 33.26
N SER A 15 51.83 19.58 33.34
CA SER A 15 52.73 18.83 34.22
C SER A 15 52.76 17.35 33.80
N ALA A 16 53.97 16.85 33.65
CA ALA A 16 54.35 15.59 33.04
C ALA A 16 53.71 14.34 33.65
N GLY A 17 53.27 13.43 32.79
CA GLY A 17 52.84 12.08 33.12
C GLY A 17 52.76 11.23 31.87
N SER A 18 53.88 10.61 31.51
CA SER A 18 53.98 9.69 30.38
C SER A 18 53.06 8.48 30.58
N GLN A 19 52.10 8.24 29.67
CA GLN A 19 51.62 6.90 29.29
C GLN A 19 50.54 6.97 28.19
N GLN A 20 51.00 6.74 26.95
CA GLN A 20 50.38 5.89 25.92
C GLN A 20 48.87 6.08 25.66
N HIS A 21 48.56 6.98 24.72
CA HIS A 21 47.31 6.94 23.97
C HIS A 21 47.28 5.68 23.07
N ALA A 22 46.59 4.64 23.50
CA ALA A 22 46.11 3.59 22.61
C ALA A 22 44.90 4.15 21.85
N LEU A 23 45.17 4.83 20.73
CA LEU A 23 44.14 5.15 19.75
C LEU A 23 43.74 3.85 19.07
N ASP A 24 42.43 3.60 19.01
CA ASP A 24 41.77 2.60 18.19
C ASP A 24 42.19 2.79 16.71
N MET A 25 43.33 2.20 16.34
CA MET A 25 43.83 2.21 14.98
C MET A 25 43.11 1.14 14.18
N VAL A 26 42.35 1.57 13.18
CA VAL A 26 41.87 0.71 12.09
C VAL A 26 43.07 -0.04 11.51
N PRO A 27 43.05 -1.38 11.47
CA PRO A 27 44.16 -2.16 10.93
C PRO A 27 44.54 -1.68 9.52
N GLY A 28 45.81 -1.28 9.33
CA GLY A 28 46.35 -0.89 8.01
C GLY A 28 46.73 0.59 7.82
N MET A 29 46.56 1.45 8.83
CA MET A 29 46.87 2.88 8.69
C MET A 29 48.27 3.32 9.16
N CYS A 30 49.09 2.41 9.68
CA CYS A 30 50.50 2.72 9.93
C CYS A 30 51.25 2.77 8.59
N PRO A 31 51.95 3.86 8.25
CA PRO A 31 52.89 3.87 7.14
C PRO A 31 54.11 3.05 7.54
N SER A 32 53.94 1.73 7.52
CA SER A 32 55.01 0.77 7.68
C SER A 32 55.99 0.96 6.52
N LYS A 33 57.29 0.98 6.80
CA LYS A 33 58.32 0.84 5.76
C LYS A 33 58.27 -0.53 5.08
N ASP A 34 57.48 -1.46 5.61
CA ASP A 34 57.13 -2.74 5.01
C ASP A 34 56.05 -2.52 3.95
N ARG A 35 56.45 -1.93 2.82
CA ARG A 35 55.62 -1.82 1.62
C ARG A 35 55.58 -3.21 0.99
N ARG A 36 54.89 -4.15 1.63
CA ARG A 36 54.63 -5.47 1.04
C ARG A 36 53.91 -5.22 -0.27
N GLU A 37 54.46 -5.75 -1.36
CA GLU A 37 53.73 -5.75 -2.61
C GLU A 37 52.38 -6.42 -2.37
N PRO A 38 51.29 -5.86 -2.91
CA PRO A 38 49.99 -6.51 -2.85
C PRO A 38 50.15 -7.99 -3.21
N PRO A 39 49.58 -8.92 -2.44
CA PRO A 39 49.78 -10.36 -2.65
C PRO A 39 49.26 -10.83 -4.02
N GLU A 40 48.46 -9.99 -4.69
CA GLU A 40 47.91 -10.21 -6.01
C GLU A 40 48.60 -9.32 -7.05
N SER A 41 48.88 -9.87 -8.23
CA SER A 41 49.43 -9.07 -9.33
C SER A 41 48.40 -8.08 -9.84
N LEU A 42 48.85 -6.92 -10.34
CA LEU A 42 47.96 -5.92 -10.95
C LEU A 42 47.05 -6.52 -12.06
N GLN A 43 47.57 -7.50 -12.78
CA GLN A 43 46.83 -8.20 -13.82
C GLN A 43 45.68 -9.05 -13.25
N GLN A 44 45.88 -9.70 -12.10
CA GLN A 44 44.83 -10.46 -11.39
C GLN A 44 43.73 -9.52 -10.90
N VAL A 45 44.09 -8.37 -10.35
CA VAL A 45 43.12 -7.35 -9.91
C VAL A 45 42.28 -6.83 -11.08
N ILE A 46 42.91 -6.54 -12.23
CA ILE A 46 42.20 -6.09 -13.43
C ILE A 46 41.24 -7.17 -13.95
N GLN A 47 41.66 -8.43 -13.97
CA GLN A 47 40.80 -9.54 -14.38
C GLN A 47 39.61 -9.71 -13.44
N PHE A 48 39.85 -9.63 -12.13
CA PHE A 48 38.80 -9.72 -11.12
C PHE A 48 37.79 -8.57 -11.26
N GLN A 49 38.24 -7.33 -11.45
CA GLN A 49 37.35 -6.19 -11.67
C GLN A 49 36.53 -6.33 -12.96
N LYS A 50 37.12 -6.84 -14.05
CA LYS A 50 36.36 -7.15 -15.28
C LYS A 50 35.25 -8.15 -15.01
N HIS A 51 35.58 -9.23 -14.31
CA HIS A 51 34.60 -10.24 -13.94
C HIS A 51 33.47 -9.66 -13.07
N GLN A 52 33.78 -8.81 -12.09
CA GLN A 52 32.76 -8.12 -11.29
C GLN A 52 31.81 -7.26 -12.14
N ILE A 53 32.34 -6.54 -13.13
CA ILE A 53 31.53 -5.72 -14.04
C ILE A 53 30.61 -6.61 -14.88
N GLU A 54 31.12 -7.72 -15.40
CA GLU A 54 30.35 -8.67 -16.21
C GLU A 54 29.22 -9.32 -15.39
N GLU A 55 29.52 -9.81 -14.18
CA GLU A 55 28.51 -10.40 -13.29
C GLU A 55 27.47 -9.37 -12.84
N LYS A 56 27.87 -8.12 -12.58
CA LYS A 56 26.92 -7.05 -12.28
C LYS A 56 25.97 -6.79 -13.45
N LYS A 57 26.48 -6.72 -14.68
CA LYS A 57 25.64 -6.55 -15.88
C LYS A 57 24.68 -7.71 -16.08
N ARG A 58 25.16 -8.95 -15.87
CA ARG A 58 24.35 -10.15 -15.97
C ARG A 58 23.19 -10.14 -14.98
N THR A 59 23.48 -9.85 -13.71
CA THR A 59 22.47 -9.79 -12.65
C THR A 59 21.47 -8.65 -12.83
N GLU A 60 21.89 -7.49 -13.34
CA GLU A 60 20.98 -6.39 -13.69
C GLU A 60 20.04 -6.78 -14.84
N LEU A 61 20.54 -7.47 -15.86
CA LEU A 61 19.72 -7.95 -16.98
C LEU A 61 18.67 -8.96 -16.52
N GLU A 62 19.08 -9.92 -15.68
CA GLU A 62 18.17 -10.94 -15.12
C GLU A 62 17.06 -10.30 -14.28
N LYS A 63 17.41 -9.36 -13.38
CA LYS A 63 16.44 -8.61 -12.59
C LYS A 63 15.45 -7.82 -13.45
N LYS A 64 15.93 -7.23 -14.55
CA LYS A 64 15.08 -6.50 -15.49
C LYS A 64 14.09 -7.46 -16.16
N GLN A 65 14.56 -8.60 -16.64
CA GLN A 65 13.70 -9.61 -17.27
C GLN A 65 12.64 -10.15 -16.30
N GLU A 66 13.03 -10.47 -15.07
CA GLU A 66 12.11 -10.91 -14.02
C GLU A 66 11.06 -9.81 -13.71
N GLY A 67 11.49 -8.56 -13.60
CA GLY A 67 10.61 -7.42 -13.41
C GLY A 67 9.61 -7.23 -14.56
N ASP A 68 10.06 -7.39 -15.80
CA ASP A 68 9.21 -7.30 -16.98
C ASP A 68 8.17 -8.42 -17.03
N LEU A 69 8.56 -9.67 -16.71
CA LEU A 69 7.65 -10.81 -16.61
C LEU A 69 6.60 -10.59 -15.50
N TYR A 70 7.03 -10.15 -14.32
CA TYR A 70 6.11 -9.85 -13.22
C TYR A 70 5.12 -8.74 -13.59
N ASN A 71 5.61 -7.68 -14.24
CA ASN A 71 4.76 -6.60 -14.72
C ASN A 71 3.72 -7.08 -15.73
N GLN A 72 4.10 -7.96 -16.66
CA GLN A 72 3.20 -8.54 -17.63
C GLN A 72 2.08 -9.36 -16.94
N ILE A 73 2.45 -10.27 -16.04
CA ILE A 73 1.49 -11.10 -15.29
C ILE A 73 0.52 -10.21 -14.49
N ARG A 74 1.03 -9.15 -13.86
CA ARG A 74 0.21 -8.19 -13.12
C ARG A 74 -0.79 -7.49 -14.03
N LEU A 75 -0.36 -7.03 -15.20
CA LEU A 75 -1.24 -6.35 -16.16
C LEU A 75 -2.33 -7.29 -16.69
N ASP A 76 -1.98 -8.52 -17.04
CA ASP A 76 -2.95 -9.52 -17.52
C ASP A 76 -3.97 -9.89 -16.44
N SER A 77 -3.52 -9.99 -15.18
CA SER A 77 -4.40 -10.19 -14.03
C SER A 77 -5.37 -9.02 -13.84
N VAL A 78 -4.88 -7.77 -13.92
CA VAL A 78 -5.74 -6.58 -13.82
C VAL A 78 -6.75 -6.52 -14.96
N HIS A 79 -6.33 -6.80 -16.19
CA HIS A 79 -7.21 -6.80 -17.35
C HIS A 79 -8.31 -7.87 -17.24
N SER A 80 -7.95 -9.10 -16.86
CA SER A 80 -8.92 -10.18 -16.68
C SER A 80 -9.90 -9.88 -15.54
N ALA A 81 -9.43 -9.37 -14.41
CA ALA A 81 -10.28 -8.96 -13.29
C ALA A 81 -11.29 -7.87 -13.71
N LEU A 82 -10.83 -6.84 -14.42
CA LEU A 82 -11.70 -5.76 -14.91
C LEU A 82 -12.78 -6.26 -15.88
N LEU A 83 -12.42 -7.20 -16.77
CA LEU A 83 -13.39 -7.81 -17.69
C LEU A 83 -14.44 -8.63 -16.93
N MET A 84 -14.02 -9.42 -15.94
CA MET A 84 -14.92 -10.19 -15.09
C MET A 84 -15.87 -9.29 -14.30
N GLU A 85 -15.36 -8.19 -13.70
CA GLU A 85 -16.18 -7.23 -12.97
C GLU A 85 -17.25 -6.59 -13.88
N ARG A 86 -16.87 -6.20 -15.10
CA ARG A 86 -17.82 -5.66 -16.08
C ARG A 86 -18.89 -6.67 -16.46
N GLN A 87 -18.52 -7.94 -16.63
CA GLN A 87 -19.47 -9.02 -16.92
C GLN A 87 -20.43 -9.23 -15.74
N GLN A 88 -19.92 -9.32 -14.52
CA GLN A 88 -20.73 -9.43 -13.31
C GLN A 88 -21.73 -8.27 -13.20
N LYS A 89 -21.27 -7.03 -13.40
CA LYS A 89 -22.13 -5.84 -13.36
C LYS A 89 -23.25 -5.87 -14.41
N ARG A 90 -22.98 -6.37 -15.62
CA ARG A 90 -23.99 -6.54 -16.66
C ARG A 90 -25.05 -7.56 -16.23
N LEU A 91 -24.64 -8.70 -15.70
CA LEU A 91 -25.54 -9.74 -15.21
C LEU A 91 -26.39 -9.23 -14.03
N SER A 92 -25.77 -8.57 -13.04
CA SER A 92 -26.50 -7.97 -11.91
C SER A 92 -27.54 -6.95 -12.38
N LYS A 93 -27.23 -6.14 -13.41
CA LYS A 93 -28.19 -5.20 -14.00
C LYS A 93 -29.37 -5.91 -14.66
N GLN A 94 -29.12 -7.03 -15.35
CA GLN A 94 -30.20 -7.83 -15.94
C GLN A 94 -31.09 -8.46 -14.87
N LEU A 95 -30.50 -9.03 -13.82
CA LEU A 95 -31.24 -9.59 -12.69
C LEU A 95 -32.10 -8.54 -11.99
N ARG A 96 -31.56 -7.34 -11.77
CA ARG A 96 -32.32 -6.22 -11.19
C ARG A 96 -33.53 -5.86 -12.05
N ARG A 97 -33.35 -5.74 -13.38
CA ARG A 97 -34.46 -5.45 -14.29
C ARG A 97 -35.56 -6.51 -14.22
N ILE A 98 -35.18 -7.80 -14.18
CA ILE A 98 -36.15 -8.90 -14.05
C ILE A 98 -36.90 -8.76 -12.74
N GLN A 99 -36.19 -8.61 -11.63
CA GLN A 99 -36.78 -8.44 -10.30
C GLN A 99 -37.73 -7.24 -10.23
N ASP A 100 -37.32 -6.09 -10.78
CA ASP A 100 -38.13 -4.88 -10.80
C ASP A 100 -39.42 -5.10 -11.63
N SER A 101 -39.32 -5.79 -12.76
CA SER A 101 -40.47 -6.12 -13.60
C SER A 101 -41.45 -7.07 -12.89
N THR A 102 -40.94 -8.10 -12.23
CA THR A 102 -41.74 -9.04 -11.43
C THR A 102 -42.40 -8.33 -10.25
N ASN A 103 -41.66 -7.47 -9.55
CA ASN A 103 -42.20 -6.69 -8.43
C ASN A 103 -43.31 -5.74 -8.89
N ALA A 104 -43.15 -5.10 -10.06
CA ALA A 104 -44.18 -4.24 -10.64
C ALA A 104 -45.46 -5.03 -10.95
N GLN A 105 -45.33 -6.21 -11.58
CA GLN A 105 -46.46 -7.10 -11.86
C GLN A 105 -47.13 -7.57 -10.56
N LEU A 106 -46.36 -8.01 -9.56
CA LEU A 106 -46.88 -8.43 -8.26
C LEU A 106 -47.61 -7.30 -7.54
N ALA A 107 -47.09 -6.07 -7.60
CA ALA A 107 -47.73 -4.90 -7.01
C ALA A 107 -49.06 -4.58 -7.71
N GLN A 108 -49.11 -4.66 -9.05
CA GLN A 108 -50.33 -4.48 -9.83
C GLN A 108 -51.37 -5.53 -9.46
N THR A 109 -51.00 -6.81 -9.46
CA THR A 109 -51.90 -7.91 -9.07
C THR A 109 -52.42 -7.74 -7.65
N ARG A 110 -51.57 -7.33 -6.70
CA ARG A 110 -52.01 -7.07 -5.32
C ARG A 110 -53.02 -5.94 -5.22
N ARG A 111 -52.82 -4.83 -5.94
CA ARG A 111 -53.78 -3.73 -5.99
C ARG A 111 -55.13 -4.16 -6.56
N GLN A 112 -55.13 -5.09 -7.52
CA GLN A 112 -56.36 -5.63 -8.11
C GLN A 112 -57.08 -6.63 -7.18
N GLN A 113 -56.34 -7.48 -6.47
CA GLN A 113 -56.91 -8.53 -5.61
C GLN A 113 -57.32 -8.01 -4.22
N LYS A 114 -56.63 -6.99 -3.73
CA LYS A 114 -56.98 -6.23 -2.54
C LYS A 114 -57.13 -4.78 -2.96
N PRO A 115 -58.27 -4.40 -3.59
CA PRO A 115 -58.63 -2.99 -3.58
C PRO A 115 -58.52 -2.54 -2.12
N ASP A 116 -57.85 -1.41 -1.86
CA ASP A 116 -57.52 -0.92 -0.53
C ASP A 116 -58.58 -1.39 0.46
N ILE A 117 -58.19 -2.25 1.43
CA ILE A 117 -59.09 -2.63 2.53
C ILE A 117 -59.65 -1.30 3.01
N GLU A 118 -60.94 -1.05 2.78
CA GLU A 118 -61.51 0.28 2.85
C GLU A 118 -61.00 0.90 4.14
N ARG A 119 -60.21 1.96 4.01
CA ARG A 119 -59.67 2.67 5.16
C ARG A 119 -60.88 3.01 6.00
N GLY A 120 -61.05 2.32 7.14
CA GLY A 120 -62.35 2.22 7.81
C GLY A 120 -63.02 3.59 7.87
N CYS A 121 -64.19 3.71 7.23
CA CYS A 121 -64.93 4.94 7.24
C CYS A 121 -65.58 5.09 8.62
N ILE A 122 -65.25 6.16 9.34
CA ILE A 122 -65.97 6.49 10.57
C ILE A 122 -67.17 7.32 10.14
N GLU A 123 -68.35 6.72 10.20
CA GLU A 123 -69.61 7.42 9.93
C GLU A 123 -69.91 8.45 11.02
N ASP A 124 -70.57 9.55 10.68
CA ASP A 124 -70.97 10.57 11.65
C ASP A 124 -71.85 10.02 12.80
N ALA A 125 -72.57 8.93 12.53
CA ALA A 125 -73.33 8.17 13.52
C ALA A 125 -72.46 7.57 14.65
N PHE A 126 -71.16 7.35 14.40
CA PHE A 126 -70.21 6.92 15.43
C PHE A 126 -70.02 8.00 16.50
N PHE A 127 -69.89 9.26 16.09
CA PHE A 127 -69.68 10.38 17.02
C PHE A 127 -70.93 10.66 17.87
N SER A 128 -72.12 10.35 17.34
CA SER A 128 -73.38 10.48 18.06
C SER A 128 -73.52 9.52 19.26
N LYS A 129 -72.63 8.53 19.40
CA LYS A 129 -72.62 7.59 20.54
C LYS A 129 -71.92 8.15 21.77
N PHE A 130 -71.18 9.25 21.62
CA PHE A 130 -70.49 9.92 22.73
C PHE A 130 -71.38 11.02 23.32
N ASN A 131 -71.27 11.25 24.64
CA ASN A 131 -72.04 12.27 25.37
C ASN A 131 -73.58 12.12 25.33
N THR A 132 -74.08 10.90 25.19
CA THR A 132 -75.54 10.62 25.11
C THR A 132 -76.26 10.65 26.46
N CYS A 133 -75.52 10.69 27.58
CA CYS A 133 -76.08 10.84 28.91
C CYS A 133 -75.15 11.66 29.82
N SER A 134 -75.73 12.35 30.81
CA SER A 134 -74.97 13.01 31.87
C SER A 134 -74.45 11.96 32.87
N ARG A 135 -73.24 12.20 33.39
CA ARG A 135 -72.70 11.46 34.55
C ARG A 135 -73.43 11.82 35.83
#